data_AF-A0A7W1CQ80-F1
#
_entry.id   AF-A0A7W1CQ80-F1
#
_cell.length_a   1.000
_cell.length_b   1.000
_cell.length_c   1.000
_cell.angle_alpha   90.00
_cell.angle_beta   90.00
_cell.angle_gamma   90.00
#
_symmetry.space_group_name_H-M   'P 1'
#
loop_
_entity.id
_entity.type
_entity.pdbx_description
1 polymer ?
#
loop_
_entity_poly.entity_id
_entity_poly.type
_entity_poly.pdbx_seq_one_letter_code
_entity_poly.pdbx_strand_id
1 'polypeptide(L)' 'VAHLESAIGDVAYNLGFHTAPHEHAGEYHWHVHLWPNLVTQAGFERGTGVMINVTPPERAADALRAVRAPA' A
#
# COMPACT_ATOMS: atom_id res chain seq x y z
N VAL A 1 -7.71 -3.03 7.47
CA VAL A 1 -8.42 -2.27 6.41
C VAL A 1 -9.40 -1.23 6.97
N ALA A 2 -10.07 -1.46 8.11
CA ALA A 2 -11.00 -0.47 8.70
C ALA A 2 -10.41 0.96 8.91
N HIS A 3 -9.14 1.08 9.33
CA HIS A 3 -8.46 2.39 9.42
C HIS A 3 -8.29 3.06 8.04
N LEU A 4 -8.01 2.27 6.99
CA LEU A 4 -7.90 2.77 5.62
C LEU A 4 -9.27 3.30 5.15
N GLU A 5 -10.33 2.51 5.35
CA GLU A 5 -11.70 2.91 5.03
C GLU A 5 -12.12 4.18 5.77
N SER A 6 -11.76 4.30 7.05
CA SER A 6 -12.04 5.51 7.83
C SER A 6 -11.26 6.74 7.36
N ALA A 7 -10.06 6.55 6.79
CA ALA A 7 -9.19 7.65 6.36
C ALA A 7 -9.52 8.17 4.95
N ILE A 8 -9.84 7.27 4.01
CA ILE A 8 -9.97 7.60 2.59
C ILE A 8 -11.27 7.07 1.94
N GLY A 9 -12.18 6.52 2.74
CA GLY A 9 -13.45 5.96 2.29
C GLY A 9 -13.36 4.52 1.80
N ASP A 10 -14.49 3.99 1.35
CA ASP A 10 -14.58 2.65 0.75
C ASP A 10 -13.92 2.64 -0.63
N VAL A 11 -12.67 2.16 -0.67
CA VAL A 11 -11.87 2.05 -1.90
C VAL A 11 -11.48 0.60 -2.13
N ALA A 12 -11.54 0.17 -3.39
CA ALA A 12 -10.95 -1.10 -3.78
C ALA A 12 -9.44 -1.08 -3.48
N TYR A 13 -8.90 -2.22 -3.02
CA TYR A 13 -7.49 -2.36 -2.69
C TYR A 13 -6.95 -3.72 -3.12
N ASN A 14 -5.63 -3.80 -3.27
CA ASN A 14 -4.91 -5.06 -3.46
C ASN A 14 -4.06 -5.37 -2.23
N LEU A 15 -3.95 -6.67 -1.90
CA LEU A 15 -3.10 -7.17 -0.82
C LEU A 15 -2.03 -8.09 -1.40
N GLY A 16 -0.76 -7.75 -1.17
CA GLY A 16 0.39 -8.53 -1.65
C GLY A 16 1.18 -9.10 -0.49
N PHE A 17 1.35 -10.42 -0.46
CA PHE A 17 2.23 -11.10 0.49
C PHE A 17 3.63 -11.20 -0.11
N HIS A 18 4.60 -10.62 0.58
CA HIS A 18 6.01 -10.72 0.24
C HIS A 18 6.63 -11.72 1.22
N THR A 19 6.88 -12.94 0.72
CA THR A 19 7.50 -14.05 1.44
C THR A 19 8.73 -14.53 0.71
N ALA A 20 9.59 -15.26 1.41
CA ALA A 20 10.71 -15.94 0.78
C ALA A 20 10.20 -16.98 -0.24
N PRO A 21 10.97 -17.25 -1.31
CA PRO A 21 10.68 -18.34 -2.23
C PRO A 21 10.59 -19.70 -1.51
N HIS A 22 9.94 -20.67 -2.15
CA HIS A 22 9.94 -22.06 -1.68
C HIS A 22 11.38 -22.56 -1.52
N GLU A 23 11.66 -23.25 -0.41
CA GLU A 23 13.00 -23.78 -0.09
C GLU A 23 14.13 -22.73 -0.01
N HIS A 24 13.79 -21.47 0.30
CA HIS A 24 14.81 -20.46 0.52
C HIS A 24 15.63 -20.75 1.80
N ALA A 25 16.95 -20.81 1.67
CA ALA A 25 17.89 -20.85 2.78
C ALA A 25 18.51 -19.47 2.96
N GLY A 26 18.29 -18.85 4.12
CA GLY A 26 18.77 -17.50 4.44
C GLY A 26 17.76 -16.69 5.25
N GLU A 27 18.13 -15.46 5.57
CA GLU A 27 17.28 -14.53 6.30
C GLU A 27 16.37 -13.77 5.32
N TYR A 28 15.07 -13.75 5.61
CA TYR A 28 14.10 -12.92 4.91
C TYR A 28 13.06 -12.41 5.89
N HIS A 29 12.76 -11.11 5.83
CA HIS A 29 11.70 -10.51 6.63
C HIS A 29 10.42 -10.40 5.79
N TRP A 30 9.49 -11.32 6.03
CA TRP A 30 8.19 -11.29 5.39
C TRP A 30 7.43 -10.02 5.76
N HIS A 31 6.66 -9.51 4.81
CA HIS A 31 5.78 -8.38 5.04
C HIS A 31 4.60 -8.42 4.07
N VAL A 32 3.63 -7.55 4.30
CA VAL A 32 2.44 -7.43 3.48
C VAL A 32 2.31 -6.00 3.03
N HIS A 33 2.02 -5.83 1.74
CA HIS A 33 1.62 -4.55 1.19
C HIS A 33 0.10 -4.49 1.02
N LEU A 34 -0.46 -3.35 1.40
CA LEU A 34 -1.84 -2.97 1.15
C LEU A 34 -1.83 -1.73 0.25
N TRP A 35 -2.35 -1.86 -0.97
CA TRP A 35 -2.40 -0.76 -1.94
C TRP A 35 -3.84 -0.36 -2.24
N PRO A 36 -4.33 0.78 -1.73
CA PRO A 36 -5.60 1.34 -2.18
C PRO A 36 -5.50 1.76 -3.65
N ASN A 37 -6.53 1.45 -4.44
CA ASN A 37 -6.59 1.82 -5.85
C ASN A 37 -7.07 3.27 -6.01
N LEU A 38 -6.13 4.21 -5.98
CA LEU A 38 -6.43 5.65 -5.99
C LEU A 38 -6.17 6.34 -7.33
N VAL A 39 -5.29 5.77 -8.15
CA VAL A 39 -4.82 6.39 -9.40
C VAL A 39 -4.60 5.32 -10.46
N THR A 40 -4.80 5.71 -11.72
CA THR A 40 -4.48 4.85 -12.88
C THR A 40 -3.09 5.17 -13.39
N GLN A 41 -2.24 4.15 -13.56
CA GLN A 41 -0.93 4.29 -14.20
C GLN A 41 -1.05 4.69 -15.67
N ALA A 42 -0.36 5.75 -16.07
CA ALA A 42 -0.37 6.30 -17.43
C ALA A 42 0.88 5.92 -18.22
N GLY A 43 1.13 6.62 -19.33
CA GLY A 43 2.24 6.32 -20.24
C GLY A 43 3.63 6.46 -19.62
N PHE A 44 3.81 7.40 -18.68
CA PHE A 44 5.10 7.59 -18.01
C PHE A 44 5.43 6.40 -17.10
N GLU A 45 4.53 6.03 -16.18
CA GLU A 45 4.75 4.93 -15.23
C GLU A 45 4.90 3.61 -15.99
N ARG A 46 4.06 3.38 -17.01
CA ARG A 46 4.13 2.15 -17.84
C ARG A 46 5.40 2.10 -18.69
N GLY A 47 5.85 3.23 -19.22
CA GLY A 47 7.01 3.30 -20.10
C GLY A 47 8.35 3.22 -19.35
N THR A 48 8.39 3.73 -18.12
CA THR A 48 9.64 3.84 -17.34
C THR A 48 9.72 2.82 -16.19
N GLY A 49 8.59 2.29 -15.73
CA GLY A 49 8.52 1.50 -14.49
C GLY A 49 8.66 2.33 -13.21
N VAL A 50 8.78 3.66 -13.31
CA VAL A 50 8.89 4.56 -12.16
C VAL A 50 7.50 5.02 -11.73
N MET A 51 7.18 4.81 -10.46
CA MET A 51 5.91 5.25 -9.88
C MET A 51 6.01 6.68 -9.35
N ILE A 52 5.01 7.51 -9.66
CA ILE A 52 4.85 8.84 -9.07
C ILE A 52 3.94 8.71 -7.85
N ASN A 53 4.45 9.11 -6.68
CA ASN A 53 3.64 9.23 -5.47
C ASN A 53 3.39 10.71 -5.15
N VAL A 54 2.13 11.12 -5.20
CA VAL A 54 1.69 12.51 -4.92
C VAL A 54 1.49 12.79 -3.43
N THR A 55 1.48 11.76 -2.58
CA THR A 55 1.31 11.87 -1.13
C THR A 55 2.57 11.37 -0.40
N PRO A 56 3.30 12.24 0.31
CA PRO A 56 4.44 11.83 1.12
C PRO A 56 4.03 10.80 2.19
N PRO A 57 4.88 9.82 2.50
CA PRO A 57 4.57 8.78 3.48
C PRO A 57 4.30 9.34 4.89
N GLU A 58 4.92 10.45 5.27
CA GLU A 58 4.70 11.12 6.55
C GLU A 58 3.23 11.55 6.68
N ARG A 59 2.69 12.18 5.63
CA ARG A 59 1.28 12.61 5.59
C ARG A 59 0.32 11.42 5.57
N ALA A 60 0.64 10.36 4.84
CA ALA A 60 -0.17 9.15 4.82
C ALA A 60 -0.22 8.48 6.20
N ALA A 61 0.92 8.40 6.89
CA ALA A 61 1.00 7.83 8.23
C ALA A 61 0.19 8.64 9.25
N ASP A 62 0.27 9.97 9.20
CA ASP A 62 -0.50 10.84 10.09
C ASP A 62 -2.00 10.73 9.86
N ALA A 63 -2.45 10.69 8.60
CA ALA A 63 -3.86 10.49 8.26
C ALA A 63 -4.42 9.16 8.79
N LEU A 64 -3.66 8.07 8.65
CA LEU A 64 -4.05 6.74 9.15
C LEU A 64 -4.09 6.67 10.68
N ARG A 65 -3.20 7.39 11.39
CA ARG A 65 -3.21 7.46 12.86
C ARG A 65 -4.31 8.36 13.41
N ALA A 66 -4.72 9.38 12.67
CA ALA A 66 -5.72 10.35 13.09
C ALA A 66 -7.15 9.78 13.10
N VAL A 67 -7.39 8.66 12.41
CA VAL A 67 -8.70 8.00 12.38
C VAL A 67 -8.77 6.83 13.35
N ARG A 68 -9.96 6.58 13.89
CA ARG A 68 -10.25 5.41 14.72
C ARG A 68 -11.02 4.42 13.86
N ALA A 69 -10.53 3.19 13.73
CA ALA A 69 -11.34 2.15 13.12
C ALA A 69 -12.64 1.96 13.93
N PRO A 70 -13.80 1.80 13.27
CA PRO A 70 -15.03 1.40 13.96
C PRO A 70 -14.79 0.11 14.75
N ALA A 71 -15.45 0.03 15.92
CA ALA A 71 -15.34 -1.09 16.84
C ALA A 71 -15.92 -2.39 16.28
#